data_AF-A0A814DBI6-F1
#
_entry.id   AF-A0A814DBI6-F1
#
_cell.length_a   1.000
_cell.length_b   1.000
_cell.length_c   1.000
_cell.angle_alpha   90.00
_cell.angle_beta   90.00
_cell.angle_gamma   90.00
#
_symmetry.space_group_name_H-M   'P 1'
#
loop_
_entity.id
_entity.type
_entity.pdbx_description
1 polymer ?
#
loop_
_entity_poly.entity_id
_entity_poly.type
_entity_poly.pdbx_seq_one_letter_code
_entity_poly.pdbx_strand_id
1 'polypeptide(L)'
;MEAICVQCKNTGCIAMCYGCQESFCTKHFIKHRLYLSEQMDDIHRKYENFQKDLNRNNFEQTLLTSIHAWERKSIMKIQEIAEKARYELQQTMDNTKNDVQVLLNEIFSEFQSNSKTDNYTENDLDKWTRQLSELQNLLEKSANIFIVQDKKPSSLIRGIKLTFQQQQQQQKSLNLNESIQEHFRIISGPCRLSDNDCIATHLNYRAGLSRISGIQQYSFGKHAIPFLIEKKGNKNIFIGIHSSSKSISSTTFDYSVHGWWNLDYMIINGESKGGDNNEIIQTGDRITLIIDCDNQKLYLEHHRTKRLEHLPIKLDVCPFPWKILVRLLTTGDCIRIIN
;
A
#
# COMPACT_ATOMS: atom_id res chain seq x y z
N MET A 1 -34.04 57.63 -55.68
CA MET A 1 -33.06 57.43 -54.59
C MET A 1 -31.71 57.21 -55.23
N GLU A 2 -30.81 58.19 -55.10
CA GLU A 2 -29.45 58.08 -55.63
C GLU A 2 -28.66 57.08 -54.78
N ALA A 3 -28.12 56.03 -55.40
CA ALA A 3 -27.28 55.08 -54.70
C ALA A 3 -25.92 55.74 -54.38
N ILE A 4 -25.56 55.73 -53.10
CA ILE A 4 -24.37 56.39 -52.54
C ILE A 4 -23.33 55.32 -52.23
N CYS A 5 -22.07 55.58 -52.59
CA CYS A 5 -21.01 54.60 -52.34
C CYS A 5 -20.71 54.50 -50.85
N VAL A 6 -20.75 53.28 -50.30
CA VAL A 6 -20.50 53.04 -48.86
C VAL A 6 -19.10 53.51 -48.43
N GLN A 7 -18.11 53.47 -49.33
CA GLN A 7 -16.73 53.84 -49.01
C GLN A 7 -16.40 55.33 -49.22
N CYS A 8 -16.92 55.99 -50.26
CA CYS A 8 -16.57 57.39 -50.55
C CYS A 8 -17.73 58.38 -50.50
N LYS A 9 -18.95 57.93 -50.20
CA LYS A 9 -20.16 58.75 -50.04
C LYS A 9 -20.51 59.68 -51.22
N ASN A 10 -19.90 59.49 -52.39
CA ASN A 10 -20.25 60.21 -53.61
C ASN A 10 -21.52 59.63 -54.25
N THR A 11 -22.33 60.51 -54.82
CA THR A 11 -23.45 60.17 -55.70
C THR A 11 -22.90 59.72 -57.05
N GLY A 12 -23.20 58.48 -57.44
CA GLY A 12 -22.60 57.83 -58.62
C GLY A 12 -22.25 56.35 -58.41
N CYS A 13 -23.04 55.61 -57.62
CA CYS A 13 -22.94 54.16 -57.57
C CYS A 13 -23.40 53.51 -58.87
N ILE A 14 -22.58 52.60 -59.38
CA ILE A 14 -22.81 51.90 -60.64
C ILE A 14 -23.07 50.41 -60.38
N ALA A 15 -22.60 49.86 -59.26
CA ALA A 15 -22.72 48.43 -58.96
C ALA A 15 -23.04 48.18 -57.47
N MET A 16 -23.96 47.25 -57.23
CA MET A 16 -24.27 46.70 -55.91
C MET A 16 -23.68 45.29 -55.81
N CYS A 17 -23.02 44.98 -54.70
CA CYS A 17 -22.57 43.62 -54.42
C CYS A 17 -23.72 42.84 -53.77
N TYR A 18 -24.23 41.79 -54.43
CA TYR A 18 -25.32 40.99 -53.89
C TYR A 18 -24.95 40.24 -52.60
N GLY A 19 -23.66 39.94 -52.39
CA GLY A 19 -23.19 39.22 -51.21
C GLY A 19 -23.23 40.06 -49.92
N CYS A 20 -22.78 41.31 -49.97
CA CYS A 20 -22.82 42.22 -48.81
C CYS A 20 -23.96 43.24 -48.87
N GLN A 21 -24.76 43.26 -49.94
CA GLN A 21 -25.86 44.20 -50.19
C GLN A 21 -25.46 45.68 -50.19
N GLU A 22 -24.16 45.97 -50.33
CA GLU A 22 -23.63 47.34 -50.33
C GLU A 22 -23.48 47.88 -51.76
N SER A 23 -23.70 49.19 -51.91
CA SER A 23 -23.54 49.92 -53.18
C SER A 23 -22.16 50.58 -53.25
N PHE A 24 -21.47 50.40 -54.38
CA PHE A 24 -20.12 50.91 -54.59
C PHE A 24 -20.02 51.70 -55.90
N CYS A 25 -19.10 52.66 -55.94
CA CYS A 25 -18.62 53.19 -57.21
C CYS A 25 -17.64 52.20 -57.85
N THR A 26 -17.43 52.27 -59.16
CA THR A 26 -16.62 51.30 -59.92
C THR A 26 -15.25 51.02 -59.30
N LYS A 27 -14.55 52.05 -58.83
CA LYS A 27 -13.22 51.91 -58.19
C LYS A 27 -13.28 51.12 -56.88
N HIS A 28 -14.29 51.37 -56.04
CA HIS A 28 -14.43 50.66 -54.75
C HIS A 28 -15.01 49.26 -54.93
N PHE A 29 -15.84 49.05 -55.95
CA PHE A 29 -16.33 47.72 -56.31
C PHE A 29 -15.18 46.78 -56.75
N ILE A 30 -14.26 47.29 -57.58
CA ILE A 30 -13.06 46.54 -57.99
C ILE A 30 -12.17 46.22 -56.79
N LYS A 31 -11.93 47.19 -55.90
CA LYS A 31 -11.16 46.94 -54.67
C LYS A 31 -11.83 45.90 -53.75
N HIS A 32 -13.14 45.96 -53.59
CA HIS A 32 -13.90 44.98 -52.82
C HIS A 32 -13.78 43.57 -53.41
N ARG A 33 -13.89 43.44 -54.74
CA ARG A 33 -13.69 42.16 -55.44
C ARG A 33 -12.26 41.64 -55.33
N LEU A 34 -11.26 42.53 -55.36
CA LEU A 34 -9.86 42.17 -55.14
C LEU A 34 -9.64 41.62 -53.73
N TYR A 35 -10.18 42.29 -52.71
CA TYR A 35 -10.12 41.85 -51.31
C TYR A 35 -10.81 40.48 -51.09
N LEU A 36 -11.93 40.23 -51.77
CA LEU A 36 -12.57 38.91 -51.75
C LEU A 36 -11.71 37.83 -52.41
N SER A 37 -10.98 38.16 -53.48
CA SER A 37 -10.04 37.24 -54.13
C SER A 37 -8.90 36.88 -53.19
N GLU A 38 -8.30 37.87 -52.51
CA GLU A 38 -7.23 37.65 -51.54
C GLU A 38 -7.68 36.75 -50.37
N GLN A 39 -8.91 36.93 -49.88
CA GLN A 39 -9.48 36.05 -48.86
C GLN A 39 -9.67 34.62 -49.37
N MET A 40 -10.10 34.45 -50.62
CA MET A 40 -10.27 33.13 -51.22
C MET A 40 -8.93 32.40 -51.38
N ASP A 41 -7.88 33.13 -51.78
CA ASP A 41 -6.52 32.59 -51.88
C ASP A 41 -5.98 32.16 -50.50
N ASP A 42 -6.32 32.92 -49.44
CA ASP A 42 -5.95 32.53 -48.07
C ASP A 42 -6.68 31.28 -47.58
N ILE A 43 -7.96 31.14 -47.90
CA ILE A 43 -8.74 29.92 -47.62
C ILE A 43 -8.14 28.73 -48.37
N HIS A 44 -7.77 28.91 -49.65
CA HIS A 44 -7.16 27.86 -50.45
C HIS A 44 -5.84 27.38 -49.84
N ARG A 45 -4.96 28.32 -49.46
CA ARG A 45 -3.69 28.01 -48.78
C ARG A 45 -3.89 27.29 -47.45
N LYS A 46 -4.90 27.67 -46.66
CA LYS A 46 -5.26 26.99 -45.41
C LYS A 46 -5.72 25.56 -45.66
N TYR A 47 -6.54 25.34 -46.68
CA TYR A 47 -7.00 24.01 -47.08
C TYR A 47 -5.82 23.11 -47.52
N GLU A 48 -4.93 23.60 -48.38
CA GLU A 48 -3.76 22.84 -48.83
C GLU A 48 -2.82 22.47 -47.68
N ASN A 49 -2.62 23.37 -46.71
CA ASN A 49 -1.82 23.09 -45.52
C ASN A 49 -2.48 22.02 -44.64
N PHE A 50 -3.78 22.12 -44.42
CA PHE A 50 -4.52 21.12 -43.65
C PHE A 50 -4.48 19.74 -44.31
N GLN A 51 -4.60 19.68 -45.64
CA GLN A 51 -4.49 18.43 -46.39
C GLN A 51 -3.07 17.83 -46.32
N LYS A 52 -2.04 18.67 -46.36
CA LYS A 52 -0.64 18.23 -46.15
C LYS A 52 -0.40 17.72 -44.74
N ASP A 53 -1.00 18.34 -43.74
CA ASP A 53 -0.88 17.91 -42.34
C ASP A 53 -1.63 16.60 -42.07
N LEU A 54 -2.78 16.38 -42.72
CA LEU A 54 -3.50 15.11 -42.67
C LEU A 54 -2.74 13.97 -43.37
N ASN A 55 -2.09 14.26 -44.50
CA ASN A 55 -1.31 13.27 -45.25
C ASN A 55 0.06 12.96 -44.62
N ARG A 56 0.52 13.77 -43.66
CA ARG A 56 1.64 13.41 -42.79
C ARG A 56 1.10 12.48 -41.72
N ASN A 57 1.37 11.19 -41.84
CA ASN A 57 0.97 10.08 -40.92
C ASN A 57 1.47 10.21 -39.45
N ASN A 58 1.62 11.43 -38.93
CA ASN A 58 2.00 11.72 -37.55
C ASN A 58 0.99 11.16 -36.54
N PHE A 59 -0.30 11.11 -36.90
CA PHE A 59 -1.33 10.59 -35.99
C PHE A 59 -1.18 9.09 -35.75
N GLU A 60 -1.01 8.31 -36.83
CA GLU A 60 -0.77 6.86 -36.75
C GLU A 60 0.55 6.54 -36.04
N GLN A 61 1.62 7.29 -36.34
CA GLN A 61 2.92 7.11 -35.68
C GLN A 61 2.86 7.43 -34.17
N THR A 62 2.09 8.45 -33.77
CA THR A 62 1.92 8.81 -32.36
C THR A 62 1.14 7.73 -31.59
N LEU A 63 0.07 7.19 -32.21
CA LEU A 63 -0.70 6.09 -31.63
C LEU A 63 0.12 4.80 -31.55
N LEU A 64 0.85 4.43 -32.61
CA LEU A 64 1.74 3.26 -32.62
C LEU A 64 2.85 3.39 -31.57
N THR A 65 3.46 4.57 -31.43
CA THR A 65 4.47 4.82 -30.39
C THR A 65 3.88 4.67 -28.99
N SER A 66 2.63 5.10 -28.80
CA SER A 66 1.92 4.94 -27.51
C SER A 66 1.62 3.48 -27.19
N ILE A 67 1.25 2.69 -28.20
CA ILE A 67 1.04 1.23 -28.08
C ILE A 67 2.36 0.52 -27.74
N HIS A 68 3.44 0.81 -28.45
CA HIS A 68 4.76 0.25 -28.15
C HIS A 68 5.25 0.62 -26.74
N ALA A 69 5.00 1.86 -26.30
CA ALA A 69 5.32 2.30 -24.95
C ALA A 69 4.51 1.54 -23.89
N TRP A 70 3.22 1.31 -24.14
CA TRP A 70 2.36 0.52 -23.27
C TRP A 70 2.77 -0.95 -23.21
N GLU A 71 3.11 -1.55 -24.35
CA GLU A 71 3.60 -2.93 -24.45
C GLU A 71 4.89 -3.12 -23.63
N ARG A 72 5.88 -2.25 -23.85
CA ARG A 72 7.15 -2.29 -23.12
C ARG A 72 6.96 -2.15 -21.61
N LYS A 73 6.12 -1.20 -21.17
CA LYS A 73 5.80 -1.01 -19.74
C LYS A 73 5.11 -2.25 -19.15
N SER A 74 4.23 -2.88 -19.91
CA SER A 74 3.52 -4.08 -19.47
C SER A 74 4.46 -5.27 -19.29
N ILE A 75 5.36 -5.50 -20.25
CA ILE A 75 6.40 -6.55 -20.16
C ILE A 75 7.30 -6.32 -18.94
N MET A 76 7.78 -5.09 -18.75
CA MET A 76 8.62 -4.76 -17.58
C MET A 76 7.91 -5.05 -16.27
N LYS A 77 6.61 -4.71 -16.16
CA LYS A 77 5.83 -4.97 -14.96
C LYS A 77 5.63 -6.47 -14.71
N ILE A 78 5.42 -7.25 -15.76
CA ILE A 78 5.35 -8.72 -15.65
C ILE A 78 6.67 -9.29 -15.13
N GLN A 79 7.79 -8.81 -15.69
CA GLN A 79 9.12 -9.24 -15.28
C GLN A 79 9.41 -8.87 -13.83
N GLU A 80 9.08 -7.65 -13.40
CA GLU A 80 9.25 -7.19 -12.03
C GLU A 80 8.47 -8.06 -11.03
N ILE A 81 7.20 -8.39 -11.35
CA ILE A 81 6.38 -9.29 -10.54
C ILE A 81 7.00 -10.70 -10.48
N ALA A 82 7.48 -11.21 -11.62
CA ALA A 82 8.11 -12.53 -11.69
C ALA A 82 9.41 -12.59 -10.88
N GLU A 83 10.29 -11.58 -10.97
CA GLU A 83 11.52 -11.54 -10.20
C GLU A 83 11.26 -11.39 -8.71
N LYS A 84 10.26 -10.59 -8.32
CA LYS A 84 9.85 -10.49 -6.92
C LYS A 84 9.40 -11.84 -6.37
N ALA A 85 8.57 -12.58 -7.12
CA ALA A 85 8.12 -13.90 -6.71
C ALA A 85 9.29 -14.91 -6.58
N ARG A 86 10.27 -14.87 -7.50
CA ARG A 86 11.48 -15.71 -7.39
C ARG A 86 12.32 -15.35 -6.17
N TYR A 87 12.49 -14.06 -5.91
CA TYR A 87 13.25 -13.59 -4.74
C TYR A 87 12.58 -14.00 -3.43
N GLU A 88 11.26 -13.86 -3.31
CA GLU A 88 10.49 -14.28 -2.14
C GLU A 88 10.59 -15.79 -1.88
N LEU A 89 10.52 -16.59 -2.95
CA LEU A 89 10.74 -18.04 -2.88
C LEU A 89 12.13 -18.37 -2.33
N GLN A 90 13.17 -17.73 -2.90
CA GLN A 90 14.55 -17.98 -2.49
C GLN A 90 14.79 -17.58 -1.03
N GLN A 91 14.30 -16.40 -0.61
CA GLN A 91 14.37 -15.96 0.78
C GLN A 91 13.67 -16.91 1.74
N THR A 92 12.49 -17.42 1.37
CA THR A 92 11.75 -18.38 2.21
C THR A 92 12.50 -19.69 2.36
N MET A 93 13.10 -20.19 1.26
CA MET A 93 13.95 -21.39 1.30
C MET A 93 15.21 -21.18 2.15
N ASP A 94 15.89 -20.06 1.98
CA ASP A 94 17.11 -19.72 2.73
C ASP A 94 16.82 -19.59 4.23
N ASN A 95 15.71 -18.94 4.60
CA ASN A 95 15.29 -18.84 6.00
C ASN A 95 14.94 -20.20 6.59
N THR A 96 14.15 -21.01 5.89
CA THR A 96 13.79 -22.36 6.35
C THR A 96 15.05 -23.22 6.56
N LYS A 97 16.02 -23.11 5.64
CA LYS A 97 17.31 -23.80 5.76
C LYS A 97 18.11 -23.32 6.96
N ASN A 98 18.16 -22.01 7.21
CA ASN A 98 18.87 -21.44 8.35
C ASN A 98 18.21 -21.86 9.68
N ASP A 99 16.88 -21.85 9.76
CA ASP A 99 16.14 -22.27 10.95
C ASP A 99 16.40 -23.75 11.27
N VAL A 100 16.36 -24.61 10.24
CA VAL A 100 16.72 -26.03 10.40
C VAL A 100 18.17 -26.19 10.83
N GLN A 101 19.09 -25.40 10.27
CA GLN A 101 20.52 -25.46 10.62
C GLN A 101 20.77 -25.06 12.09
N VAL A 102 20.09 -24.03 12.59
CA VAL A 102 20.19 -23.58 13.98
C VAL A 102 19.68 -24.67 14.92
N LEU A 103 18.48 -25.20 14.67
CA LEU A 103 17.88 -26.26 15.48
C LEU A 103 18.73 -27.54 15.47
N LEU A 104 19.33 -27.88 14.33
CA LEU A 104 20.22 -29.03 14.22
C LEU A 104 21.52 -28.85 15.02
N ASN A 105 22.08 -27.64 15.03
CA ASN A 105 23.26 -27.31 15.84
C ASN A 105 22.95 -27.31 17.35
N GLU A 106 21.75 -26.90 17.75
CA GLU A 106 21.28 -26.97 19.14
C GLU A 106 21.14 -28.42 19.61
N ILE A 107 20.49 -29.28 18.83
CA ILE A 107 20.40 -30.72 19.11
C ILE A 107 21.79 -31.34 19.21
N PHE A 108 22.70 -30.99 18.31
CA PHE A 108 24.08 -31.50 18.32
C PHE A 108 24.87 -31.04 19.56
N SER A 109 24.62 -29.81 20.04
CA SER A 109 25.25 -29.26 21.23
C SER A 109 24.72 -29.88 22.53
N GLU A 110 23.41 -30.16 22.61
CA GLU A 110 22.80 -30.96 23.68
C GLU A 110 23.36 -32.39 23.69
N PHE A 111 23.45 -33.02 22.51
CA PHE A 111 24.00 -34.35 22.34
C PHE A 111 25.48 -34.44 22.79
N GLN A 112 26.32 -33.49 22.37
CA GLN A 112 27.72 -33.46 22.79
C GLN A 112 27.89 -33.26 24.29
N SER A 113 27.08 -32.37 24.89
CA SER A 113 27.13 -32.09 26.33
C SER A 113 26.74 -33.32 27.16
N ASN A 114 25.75 -34.08 26.70
CA ASN A 114 25.25 -35.26 27.40
C ASN A 114 26.13 -36.51 27.17
N SER A 115 26.74 -36.66 25.99
CA SER A 115 27.70 -37.76 25.77
C SER A 115 29.01 -37.60 26.54
N LYS A 116 29.47 -36.35 26.77
CA LYS A 116 30.67 -36.07 27.58
C LYS A 116 30.46 -36.30 29.07
N THR A 117 29.22 -36.36 29.52
CA THR A 117 28.84 -36.53 30.93
C THR A 117 28.30 -37.92 31.24
N ASP A 118 28.20 -38.82 30.25
CA ASP A 118 27.62 -40.18 30.34
C ASP A 118 26.24 -40.22 31.04
N ASN A 119 25.52 -39.09 31.04
CA ASN A 119 24.26 -38.89 31.75
C ASN A 119 23.04 -38.87 30.81
N TYR A 120 23.09 -39.64 29.72
CA TYR A 120 21.96 -39.75 28.80
C TYR A 120 21.02 -40.90 29.20
N THR A 121 19.72 -40.67 29.07
CA THR A 121 18.69 -41.67 29.36
C THR A 121 18.00 -42.10 28.06
N GLU A 122 17.26 -43.23 28.12
CA GLU A 122 16.42 -43.70 27.01
C GLU A 122 15.41 -42.62 26.55
N ASN A 123 14.95 -41.77 27.47
CA ASN A 123 14.07 -40.64 27.16
C ASN A 123 14.77 -39.54 26.34
N ASP A 124 16.07 -39.32 26.55
CA ASP A 124 16.84 -38.34 25.77
C ASP A 124 17.07 -38.82 24.34
N LEU A 125 17.34 -40.11 24.16
CA LEU A 125 17.43 -40.74 22.85
C LEU A 125 16.10 -40.68 22.10
N ASP A 126 14.98 -40.92 22.79
CA ASP A 126 13.64 -40.84 22.20
C ASP A 126 13.27 -39.38 21.83
N LYS A 127 13.66 -38.41 22.68
CA LYS A 127 13.50 -36.96 22.42
C LYS A 127 14.25 -36.54 21.16
N TRP A 128 15.54 -36.83 21.05
CA TRP A 128 16.35 -36.43 19.88
C TRP A 128 15.89 -37.10 18.59
N THR A 129 15.47 -38.38 18.66
CA THR A 129 14.94 -39.11 17.51
C THR A 129 13.65 -38.46 16.99
N ARG A 130 12.75 -38.03 17.88
CA ARG A 130 11.54 -37.28 17.49
C ARG A 130 11.88 -35.92 16.88
N GLN A 131 12.77 -35.14 17.51
CA GLN A 131 13.18 -33.83 16.99
C GLN A 131 13.84 -33.91 15.60
N LEU A 132 14.66 -34.93 15.35
CA LEU A 132 15.23 -35.17 14.01
C LEU A 132 14.15 -35.52 12.98
N SER A 133 13.17 -36.35 13.33
CA SER A 133 12.06 -36.70 12.44
C SER A 133 11.14 -35.51 12.12
N GLU A 134 10.98 -34.58 13.07
CA GLU A 134 10.23 -33.34 12.88
C GLU A 134 10.96 -32.36 11.95
N LEU A 135 12.28 -32.20 12.12
CA LEU A 135 13.12 -31.38 11.24
C LEU A 135 13.13 -31.92 9.80
N GLN A 136 13.21 -33.24 9.63
CA GLN A 136 13.16 -33.88 8.32
C GLN A 136 11.80 -33.65 7.63
N ASN A 137 10.70 -33.73 8.39
CA ASN A 137 9.36 -33.42 7.90
C ASN A 137 9.19 -31.93 7.50
N LEU A 138 9.83 -31.00 8.22
CA LEU A 138 9.78 -29.57 7.88
C LEU A 138 10.48 -29.28 6.54
N LEU A 139 11.63 -29.92 6.29
CA LEU A 139 12.34 -29.86 5.02
C LEU A 139 11.48 -30.41 3.86
N GLU A 140 10.86 -31.58 4.04
CA GLU A 140 10.03 -32.21 3.00
C GLU A 140 8.73 -31.43 2.74
N LYS A 141 8.11 -30.84 3.76
CA LYS A 141 6.85 -30.07 3.61
C LYS A 141 7.06 -28.68 3.02
N SER A 142 8.26 -28.10 3.14
CA SER A 142 8.60 -26.81 2.52
C SER A 142 8.53 -26.84 0.98
N ALA A 143 8.51 -28.02 0.37
CA ALA A 143 8.39 -28.22 -1.08
C ALA A 143 6.95 -28.11 -1.64
N ASN A 144 5.92 -27.96 -0.79
CA ASN A 144 4.51 -27.88 -1.21
C ASN A 144 4.08 -26.46 -1.64
N ILE A 145 4.87 -25.84 -2.52
CA ILE A 145 4.64 -24.49 -3.03
C ILE A 145 3.96 -24.58 -4.39
N PHE A 146 2.71 -24.12 -4.48
CA PHE A 146 1.96 -24.10 -5.74
C PHE A 146 2.00 -22.70 -6.36
N ILE A 147 2.24 -22.66 -7.67
CA ILE A 147 2.04 -21.46 -8.51
C ILE A 147 0.53 -21.33 -8.76
N VAL A 148 -0.11 -20.37 -8.11
CA VAL A 148 -1.51 -20.03 -8.28
C VAL A 148 -1.62 -18.75 -9.10
N GLN A 149 -2.33 -18.79 -10.21
CA GLN A 149 -2.66 -17.58 -10.98
C GLN A 149 -3.82 -16.83 -10.32
N ASP A 150 -3.70 -15.51 -10.19
CA ASP A 150 -4.74 -14.65 -9.64
C ASP A 150 -6.04 -14.79 -10.43
N LYS A 151 -7.14 -15.15 -9.75
CA LYS A 151 -8.47 -15.37 -10.35
C LYS A 151 -9.28 -14.08 -10.55
N LYS A 152 -8.67 -12.90 -10.40
CA LYS A 152 -9.38 -11.61 -10.58
C LYS A 152 -9.64 -11.36 -12.08
N PRO A 153 -10.91 -11.19 -12.50
CA PRO A 153 -11.25 -10.99 -13.92
C PRO A 153 -10.93 -9.58 -14.46
N SER A 154 -10.32 -8.69 -13.66
CA SER A 154 -10.14 -7.27 -14.00
C SER A 154 -8.71 -6.85 -14.39
N SER A 155 -7.75 -7.78 -14.43
CA SER A 155 -6.36 -7.48 -14.80
C SER A 155 -5.93 -8.26 -16.04
N LEU A 156 -5.54 -7.53 -17.10
CA LEU A 156 -4.99 -8.10 -18.35
C LEU A 156 -3.74 -8.96 -18.11
N ILE A 157 -3.07 -8.78 -16.98
CA ILE A 157 -1.95 -9.60 -16.51
C ILE A 157 -2.42 -10.32 -15.26
N ARG A 158 -2.47 -11.65 -15.32
CA ARG A 158 -2.74 -12.50 -14.15
C ARG A 158 -1.45 -12.60 -13.34
N GLY A 159 -1.48 -12.11 -12.09
CA GLY A 159 -0.36 -12.26 -11.17
C GLY A 159 -0.12 -13.73 -10.83
N ILE A 160 1.14 -14.13 -10.71
CA ILE A 160 1.52 -15.42 -10.14
C ILE A 160 1.66 -15.22 -8.62
N LYS A 161 0.95 -16.02 -7.85
CA LYS A 161 1.02 -16.08 -6.39
C LYS A 161 1.53 -17.46 -5.97
N LEU A 162 2.37 -17.50 -4.96
CA LEU A 162 2.78 -18.75 -4.32
C LEU A 162 1.77 -19.02 -3.20
N THR A 163 1.24 -20.24 -3.15
CA THR A 163 0.29 -20.65 -2.10
C THR A 163 0.77 -21.94 -1.45
N PHE A 164 0.73 -21.96 -0.12
CA PHE A 164 1.09 -23.11 0.71
C PHE A 164 -0.18 -23.89 1.05
N GLN A 165 -0.13 -25.22 0.94
CA GLN A 165 -1.29 -26.06 1.20
C GLN A 165 -1.48 -26.27 2.71
N GLN A 166 -2.39 -25.52 3.34
CA GLN A 166 -3.04 -25.95 4.57
C GLN A 166 -4.17 -26.92 4.19
N GLN A 167 -4.15 -28.14 4.72
CA GLN A 167 -5.21 -29.13 4.47
C GLN A 167 -6.54 -28.63 5.06
N GLN A 168 -7.49 -28.32 4.17
CA GLN A 168 -8.87 -27.99 4.51
C GLN A 168 -9.71 -29.26 4.66
N GLN A 169 -10.43 -29.40 5.77
CA GLN A 169 -11.72 -30.10 5.76
C GLN A 169 -12.83 -29.20 6.35
N GLN A 170 -13.73 -28.84 5.42
CA GLN A 170 -15.16 -28.52 5.56
C GLN A 170 -15.62 -27.13 6.06
N GLN A 171 -16.04 -26.37 5.06
CA GLN A 171 -16.89 -25.17 4.99
C GLN A 171 -17.93 -24.99 6.11
N LYS A 172 -17.84 -23.85 6.82
CA LYS A 172 -19.01 -23.03 7.22
C LYS A 172 -18.57 -21.65 7.72
N SER A 173 -19.21 -20.62 7.16
CA SER A 173 -19.24 -19.20 7.59
C SER A 173 -17.91 -18.43 7.62
N LEU A 174 -18.02 -17.14 7.28
CA LEU A 174 -17.01 -16.09 7.48
C LEU A 174 -16.26 -16.27 8.81
N ASN A 175 -15.06 -16.83 8.77
CA ASN A 175 -14.14 -16.83 9.90
C ASN A 175 -12.93 -15.99 9.48
N LEU A 176 -12.92 -14.73 9.93
CA LEU A 176 -11.68 -14.18 10.47
C LEU A 176 -11.22 -15.18 11.53
N ASN A 177 -10.11 -15.88 11.30
CA ASN A 177 -9.29 -16.61 12.27
C ASN A 177 -8.37 -17.58 11.51
N GLU A 178 -7.40 -17.07 10.76
CA GLU A 178 -6.06 -17.61 10.97
C GLU A 178 -5.58 -16.87 12.22
N SER A 179 -5.55 -17.53 13.38
CA SER A 179 -5.04 -16.90 14.60
C SER A 179 -3.54 -16.73 14.41
N ILE A 180 -3.17 -15.62 13.77
CA ILE A 180 -1.83 -15.11 13.84
C ILE A 180 -1.60 -14.87 15.33
N GLN A 181 -0.82 -15.74 15.95
CA GLN A 181 -0.37 -15.53 17.31
C GLN A 181 0.56 -14.32 17.28
N GLU A 182 -0.03 -13.15 17.49
CA GLU A 182 0.67 -11.90 17.60
C GLU A 182 1.07 -11.70 19.06
N HIS A 183 2.28 -11.21 19.25
CA HIS A 183 2.85 -10.96 20.55
C HIS A 183 3.60 -9.63 20.52
N PHE A 184 3.72 -9.01 21.68
CA PHE A 184 4.48 -7.80 21.82
C PHE A 184 5.98 -8.07 21.91
N ARG A 185 6.76 -7.10 21.42
CA ARG A 185 8.20 -7.01 21.62
C ARG A 185 8.54 -5.59 22.02
N ILE A 186 9.23 -5.42 23.14
CA ILE A 186 9.67 -4.09 23.58
C ILE A 186 10.74 -3.58 22.60
N ILE A 187 10.54 -2.37 22.06
CA ILE A 187 11.55 -1.67 21.26
C ILE A 187 12.41 -0.81 22.20
N SER A 188 11.74 0.01 23.02
CA SER A 188 12.40 0.94 23.95
C SER A 188 11.47 1.43 25.04
N GLY A 189 12.04 1.95 26.12
CA GLY A 189 11.30 2.56 27.23
C GLY A 189 10.88 1.58 28.32
N PRO A 190 10.33 2.11 29.44
CA PRO A 190 10.03 1.34 30.64
C PRO A 190 8.70 0.59 30.48
N CYS A 191 8.74 -0.55 29.78
CA CYS A 191 7.63 -1.46 29.65
C CYS A 191 7.95 -2.84 30.23
N ARG A 192 6.89 -3.51 30.69
CA ARG A 192 6.91 -4.93 31.06
C ARG A 192 5.96 -5.67 30.15
N LEU A 193 6.42 -6.81 29.65
CA LEU A 193 5.55 -7.79 29.00
C LEU A 193 5.15 -8.87 30.00
N SER A 194 3.93 -9.38 29.84
CA SER A 194 3.39 -10.49 30.65
C SER A 194 2.37 -11.28 29.85
N ASP A 195 1.98 -12.45 30.38
CA ASP A 195 1.01 -13.37 29.75
C ASP A 195 1.46 -13.79 28.34
N ASN A 196 2.61 -14.48 28.30
CA ASN A 196 3.29 -14.88 27.06
C ASN A 196 3.47 -13.71 26.08
N ASP A 197 3.87 -12.55 26.58
CA ASP A 197 4.05 -11.32 25.79
C ASP A 197 2.80 -10.78 25.08
N CYS A 198 1.59 -11.24 25.46
CA CYS A 198 0.33 -10.69 24.94
C CYS A 198 -0.08 -9.39 25.64
N ILE A 199 0.45 -9.09 26.83
CA ILE A 199 0.13 -7.88 27.60
C ILE A 199 1.36 -6.99 27.67
N ALA A 200 1.20 -5.71 27.36
CA ALA A 200 2.22 -4.70 27.56
C ALA A 200 1.75 -3.64 28.56
N THR A 201 2.55 -3.44 29.61
CA THR A 201 2.27 -2.50 30.70
C THR A 201 3.38 -1.46 30.82
N HIS A 202 3.01 -0.18 30.88
CA HIS A 202 3.96 0.91 31.09
C HIS A 202 4.29 1.08 32.58
N LEU A 203 5.57 1.05 32.93
CA LEU A 203 6.01 1.01 34.32
C LEU A 203 6.32 2.38 34.92
N ASN A 204 6.81 3.35 34.14
CA ASN A 204 7.29 4.62 34.70
C ASN A 204 7.29 5.79 33.71
N TYR A 205 6.41 6.78 33.93
CA TYR A 205 6.32 7.98 33.10
C TYR A 205 7.61 8.84 33.10
N ARG A 206 8.41 8.82 34.18
CA ARG A 206 9.64 9.64 34.27
C ARG A 206 10.80 9.11 33.42
N ALA A 207 10.73 7.86 32.97
CA ALA A 207 11.77 7.21 32.17
C ALA A 207 11.50 7.27 30.64
N GLY A 208 10.51 8.05 30.21
CA GLY A 208 10.22 8.31 28.79
C GLY A 208 9.09 7.46 28.22
N LEU A 209 8.81 7.64 26.92
CA LEU A 209 7.73 6.94 26.23
C LEU A 209 8.09 5.47 26.02
N SER A 210 7.14 4.56 26.27
CA SER A 210 7.33 3.16 25.92
C SER A 210 6.90 2.89 24.48
N ARG A 211 7.74 2.14 23.77
CA ARG A 211 7.48 1.69 22.40
C ARG A 211 7.49 0.18 22.34
N ILE A 212 6.40 -0.34 21.82
CA ILE A 212 6.17 -1.77 21.72
C ILE A 212 5.85 -2.07 20.25
N SER A 213 6.46 -3.10 19.71
CA SER A 213 6.19 -3.62 18.36
C SER A 213 5.39 -4.91 18.46
N GLY A 214 4.64 -5.26 17.42
CA GLY A 214 4.30 -6.67 17.16
C GLY A 214 5.54 -7.46 16.71
N ILE A 215 5.55 -8.77 16.92
CA ILE A 215 6.59 -9.67 16.41
C ILE A 215 6.39 -9.96 14.92
N GLN A 216 5.14 -9.99 14.47
CA GLN A 216 4.80 -10.38 13.10
C GLN A 216 5.08 -9.27 12.09
N GLN A 217 5.28 -9.69 10.84
CA GLN A 217 5.54 -8.83 9.70
C GLN A 217 4.47 -9.04 8.63
N TYR A 218 3.82 -7.95 8.25
CA TYR A 218 2.66 -7.97 7.37
C TYR A 218 3.03 -7.36 6.01
N SER A 219 3.06 -8.20 4.96
CA SER A 219 3.42 -7.79 3.59
C SER A 219 2.33 -8.09 2.55
N PHE A 220 1.36 -8.93 2.89
CA PHE A 220 0.30 -9.38 1.99
C PHE A 220 -0.94 -9.78 2.81
N GLY A 221 -2.10 -9.84 2.18
CA GLY A 221 -3.34 -10.28 2.82
C GLY A 221 -3.98 -9.24 3.73
N LYS A 222 -4.97 -9.69 4.51
CA LYS A 222 -5.73 -8.86 5.44
C LYS A 222 -5.72 -9.50 6.82
N HIS A 223 -5.27 -8.74 7.81
CA HIS A 223 -5.01 -9.22 9.18
C HIS A 223 -5.81 -8.39 10.16
N ALA A 224 -6.52 -9.02 11.09
CA ALA A 224 -7.26 -8.33 12.12
C ALA A 224 -6.68 -8.70 13.48
N ILE A 225 -6.19 -7.69 14.21
CA ILE A 225 -5.55 -7.86 15.50
C ILE A 225 -6.43 -7.17 16.54
N PRO A 226 -7.15 -7.94 17.38
CA PRO A 226 -7.95 -7.38 18.44
C PRO A 226 -7.08 -7.01 19.64
N PHE A 227 -7.39 -5.87 20.23
CA PHE A 227 -6.79 -5.38 21.45
C PHE A 227 -7.85 -5.12 22.51
N LEU A 228 -7.49 -5.36 23.76
CA LEU A 228 -8.20 -4.91 24.95
C LEU A 228 -7.39 -3.84 25.65
N ILE A 229 -8.00 -2.68 25.88
CA ILE A 229 -7.41 -1.63 26.72
C ILE A 229 -7.67 -1.99 28.18
N GLU A 230 -6.79 -2.76 28.80
CA GLU A 230 -6.97 -3.17 30.20
C GLU A 230 -6.90 -2.01 31.18
N LYS A 231 -6.06 -1.03 30.88
CA LYS A 231 -5.94 0.19 31.67
C LYS A 231 -5.41 1.32 30.81
N LYS A 232 -6.05 2.46 30.91
CA LYS A 232 -5.64 3.71 30.26
C LYS A 232 -5.62 4.82 31.30
N GLY A 233 -4.51 5.52 31.38
CA GLY A 233 -4.37 6.72 32.19
C GLY A 233 -4.97 7.95 31.52
N ASN A 234 -4.46 9.11 31.89
CA ASN A 234 -4.91 10.43 31.39
C ASN A 234 -4.39 10.80 29.99
N LYS A 235 -3.70 9.89 29.30
CA LYS A 235 -3.18 10.13 27.96
C LYS A 235 -3.67 9.06 26.99
N ASN A 236 -3.61 9.41 25.72
CA ASN A 236 -3.97 8.51 24.64
C ASN A 236 -2.91 7.42 24.42
N ILE A 237 -3.39 6.21 24.12
CA ILE A 237 -2.54 5.08 23.72
C ILE A 237 -2.48 5.11 22.21
N PHE A 238 -1.27 5.11 21.64
CA PHE A 238 -1.12 5.04 20.20
C PHE A 238 -1.19 3.59 19.74
N ILE A 239 -1.92 3.33 18.66
CA ILE A 239 -1.97 2.05 17.97
C ILE A 239 -1.89 2.29 16.47
N GLY A 240 -1.00 1.58 15.80
CA GLY A 240 -0.80 1.74 14.38
C GLY A 240 0.24 0.76 13.84
N ILE A 241 0.87 1.16 12.75
CA ILE A 241 1.94 0.43 12.10
C ILE A 241 3.17 1.30 11.86
N HIS A 242 4.26 0.64 11.54
CA HIS A 242 5.44 1.23 10.92
C HIS A 242 6.04 0.24 9.92
N SER A 243 6.89 0.74 9.01
CA SER A 243 7.71 -0.11 8.16
C SER A 243 8.84 -0.75 8.97
N SER A 244 9.03 -2.07 8.84
CA SER A 244 10.14 -2.79 9.48
C SER A 244 11.50 -2.52 8.82
N SER A 245 11.52 -2.00 7.59
CA SER A 245 12.75 -1.65 6.87
C SER A 245 13.33 -0.30 7.28
N LYS A 246 12.60 0.48 8.10
CA LYS A 246 13.05 1.79 8.62
C LYS A 246 13.30 1.70 10.12
N SER A 247 14.47 2.15 10.56
CA SER A 247 14.83 2.12 11.98
C SER A 247 14.11 3.24 12.74
N ILE A 248 13.39 2.89 13.80
CA ILE A 248 12.75 3.88 14.69
C ILE A 248 13.81 4.45 15.63
N SER A 249 14.55 5.48 15.20
CA SER A 249 15.65 6.06 15.99
C SER A 249 15.29 7.34 16.77
N SER A 250 14.26 8.10 16.35
CA SER A 250 13.94 9.40 16.95
C SER A 250 12.95 9.31 18.11
N THR A 251 12.87 10.32 18.99
CA THR A 251 11.83 10.48 20.03
C THR A 251 10.44 10.77 19.46
N THR A 252 10.38 11.27 18.23
CA THR A 252 9.17 11.59 17.46
C THR A 252 8.63 10.37 16.69
N PHE A 253 7.53 10.53 15.96
CA PHE A 253 7.15 9.55 14.96
C PHE A 253 8.04 9.72 13.73
N ASP A 254 8.52 8.60 13.21
CA ASP A 254 9.16 8.58 11.90
C ASP A 254 8.09 8.78 10.81
N TYR A 255 8.50 9.26 9.64
CA TYR A 255 7.59 9.46 8.51
C TYR A 255 6.95 8.15 8.05
N SER A 256 7.52 7.00 8.41
CA SER A 256 6.94 5.68 8.14
C SER A 256 5.84 5.24 9.13
N VAL A 257 5.51 6.05 10.13
CA VAL A 257 4.50 5.69 11.14
C VAL A 257 3.12 6.20 10.76
N HIS A 258 2.15 5.31 10.91
CA HIS A 258 0.75 5.56 10.62
C HIS A 258 -0.13 4.92 11.68
N GLY A 259 -1.17 5.62 12.14
CA GLY A 259 -2.10 5.06 13.12
C GLY A 259 -2.94 6.10 13.83
N TRP A 260 -3.34 5.78 15.05
CA TRP A 260 -4.26 6.58 15.84
C TRP A 260 -3.77 6.71 17.28
N TRP A 261 -3.79 7.92 17.82
CA TRP A 261 -3.86 8.13 19.26
C TRP A 261 -5.29 7.92 19.77
N ASN A 262 -6.25 8.23 18.93
CA ASN A 262 -7.68 8.12 19.18
C ASN A 262 -8.40 8.08 17.82
N LEU A 263 -9.69 7.71 17.79
CA LEU A 263 -10.43 7.62 16.52
C LEU A 263 -10.40 8.93 15.71
N ASP A 264 -10.48 10.08 16.40
CA ASP A 264 -10.45 11.41 15.77
C ASP A 264 -9.05 12.07 15.80
N TYR A 265 -8.03 11.33 16.22
CA TYR A 265 -6.65 11.82 16.29
C TYR A 265 -5.67 10.84 15.65
N MET A 266 -5.36 11.10 14.38
CA MET A 266 -4.57 10.23 13.51
C MET A 266 -3.12 10.72 13.38
N ILE A 267 -2.21 9.78 13.14
CA ILE A 267 -0.86 10.04 12.67
C ILE A 267 -0.75 9.52 11.24
N ILE A 268 -0.34 10.39 10.32
CA ILE A 268 -0.20 10.08 8.90
C ILE A 268 1.17 10.59 8.45
N ASN A 269 2.00 9.71 7.92
CA ASN A 269 3.38 10.01 7.54
C ASN A 269 4.18 10.61 8.72
N GLY A 270 3.97 10.12 9.94
CA GLY A 270 4.57 10.68 11.16
C GLY A 270 4.00 12.02 11.64
N GLU A 271 3.10 12.65 10.88
CA GLU A 271 2.47 13.93 11.24
C GLU A 271 1.10 13.74 11.89
N SER A 272 0.82 14.53 12.91
CA SER A 272 -0.48 14.60 13.57
C SER A 272 -1.54 15.26 12.69
N LYS A 273 -2.69 14.61 12.50
CA LYS A 273 -3.89 15.20 11.89
C LYS A 273 -5.13 14.97 12.77
N GLY A 274 -5.93 16.02 12.94
CA GLY A 274 -7.04 16.06 13.89
C GLY A 274 -6.56 16.41 15.30
N GLY A 275 -7.41 16.16 16.31
CA GLY A 275 -7.02 16.37 17.71
C GLY A 275 -8.06 17.06 18.60
N ASP A 276 -9.33 16.69 18.50
CA ASP A 276 -10.25 16.99 19.61
C ASP A 276 -9.94 16.07 20.79
N ASN A 277 -9.87 16.65 22.00
CA ASN A 277 -9.60 15.96 23.27
C ASN A 277 -10.71 15.01 23.72
N ASN A 278 -11.61 14.60 22.83
CA ASN A 278 -12.69 13.69 23.17
C ASN A 278 -12.12 12.30 23.47
N GLU A 279 -12.05 11.90 24.74
CA GLU A 279 -11.56 10.60 25.18
C GLU A 279 -12.52 9.45 24.78
N ILE A 280 -12.49 9.09 23.50
CA ILE A 280 -13.38 8.06 22.95
C ILE A 280 -12.90 6.66 23.36
N ILE A 281 -11.61 6.35 23.23
CA ILE A 281 -11.05 5.07 23.66
C ILE A 281 -10.76 5.12 25.16
N GLN A 282 -11.37 4.20 25.93
CA GLN A 282 -11.33 4.16 27.40
C GLN A 282 -10.85 2.79 27.93
N THR A 283 -10.61 2.72 29.23
CA THR A 283 -10.33 1.46 29.93
C THR A 283 -11.51 0.49 29.78
N GLY A 284 -11.22 -0.76 29.42
CA GLY A 284 -12.19 -1.82 29.14
C GLY A 284 -12.64 -1.89 27.68
N ASP A 285 -12.27 -0.91 26.85
CA ASP A 285 -12.66 -0.93 25.43
C ASP A 285 -11.91 -2.01 24.64
N ARG A 286 -12.65 -2.63 23.73
CA ARG A 286 -12.12 -3.53 22.71
C ARG A 286 -12.03 -2.80 21.38
N ILE A 287 -10.89 -2.94 20.73
CA ILE A 287 -10.60 -2.33 19.43
C ILE A 287 -9.92 -3.34 18.54
N THR A 288 -10.11 -3.24 17.23
CA THR A 288 -9.45 -4.13 16.27
C THR A 288 -8.72 -3.30 15.24
N LEU A 289 -7.39 -3.49 15.18
CA LEU A 289 -6.58 -2.96 14.09
C LEU A 289 -6.65 -3.94 12.93
N ILE A 290 -7.12 -3.49 11.78
CA ILE A 290 -7.18 -4.28 10.56
C ILE A 290 -6.13 -3.76 9.60
N ILE A 291 -5.15 -4.60 9.29
CA ILE A 291 -4.06 -4.33 8.36
C ILE A 291 -4.40 -4.98 7.02
N ASP A 292 -4.78 -4.19 6.02
CA ASP A 292 -5.10 -4.65 4.67
C ASP A 292 -3.94 -4.32 3.74
N CYS A 293 -2.96 -5.23 3.66
CA CYS A 293 -1.78 -5.08 2.83
C CYS A 293 -2.13 -5.08 1.34
N ASP A 294 -3.13 -5.88 0.94
CA ASP A 294 -3.55 -6.01 -0.46
C ASP A 294 -4.12 -4.71 -1.02
N ASN A 295 -4.89 -3.98 -0.21
CA ASN A 295 -5.47 -2.68 -0.59
C ASN A 295 -4.68 -1.48 -0.06
N GLN A 296 -3.56 -1.70 0.63
CA GLN A 296 -2.71 -0.67 1.24
C GLN A 296 -3.50 0.26 2.17
N LYS A 297 -4.32 -0.32 3.04
CA LYS A 297 -5.19 0.42 3.98
C LYS A 297 -5.09 -0.15 5.38
N LEU A 298 -5.26 0.73 6.35
CA LEU A 298 -5.51 0.36 7.73
C LEU A 298 -6.94 0.68 8.11
N TYR A 299 -7.51 -0.10 9.00
CA TYR A 299 -8.76 0.22 9.66
C TYR A 299 -8.62 0.08 11.16
N LEU A 300 -9.31 0.93 11.91
CA LEU A 300 -9.43 0.82 13.36
C LEU A 300 -10.91 0.74 13.71
N GLU A 301 -11.33 -0.43 14.14
CA GLU A 301 -12.70 -0.68 14.60
C GLU A 301 -12.78 -0.51 16.11
N HIS A 302 -13.73 0.30 16.57
CA HIS A 302 -14.02 0.46 17.99
C HIS A 302 -15.34 -0.24 18.35
N HIS A 303 -15.26 -1.31 19.14
CA HIS A 303 -16.38 -2.24 19.30
C HIS A 303 -17.55 -1.67 20.10
N ARG A 304 -17.28 -0.77 21.06
CA ARG A 304 -18.32 -0.15 21.90
C ARG A 304 -19.13 0.91 21.13
N THR A 305 -18.46 1.75 20.34
CA THR A 305 -19.12 2.83 19.59
C THR A 305 -19.52 2.41 18.17
N LYS A 306 -19.10 1.22 17.71
CA LYS A 306 -19.31 0.71 16.34
C LYS A 306 -18.77 1.64 15.26
N ARG A 307 -17.77 2.47 15.60
CA ARG A 307 -17.07 3.32 14.64
C ARG A 307 -15.95 2.52 13.97
N LEU A 308 -15.81 2.69 12.67
CA LEU A 308 -14.74 2.12 11.86
C LEU A 308 -14.04 3.26 11.12
N GLU A 309 -12.82 3.55 11.53
CA GLU A 309 -11.98 4.54 10.86
C GLU A 309 -11.03 3.84 9.90
N HIS A 310 -10.62 4.55 8.84
CA HIS A 310 -9.72 3.99 7.85
C HIS A 310 -8.64 4.99 7.43
N LEU A 311 -7.47 4.45 7.07
CA LEU A 311 -6.32 5.23 6.68
C LEU A 311 -5.66 4.61 5.44
N PRO A 312 -5.59 5.32 4.30
CA PRO A 312 -4.82 4.87 3.15
C PRO A 312 -3.31 5.03 3.44
N ILE A 313 -2.54 4.01 3.10
CA ILE A 313 -1.08 4.01 3.25
C ILE A 313 -0.44 4.11 1.87
N LYS A 314 0.55 4.99 1.74
CA LYS A 314 1.36 5.08 0.53
C LYS A 314 2.68 4.36 0.75
N LEU A 315 3.00 3.40 -0.14
CA LEU A 315 4.16 2.52 0.02
C LEU A 315 5.51 3.23 -0.21
N ASP A 316 5.53 4.36 -0.90
CA ASP A 316 6.70 5.25 -1.00
C ASP A 316 7.14 5.76 0.39
N VAL A 317 6.17 6.06 1.25
CA VAL A 317 6.41 6.56 2.61
C VAL A 317 6.56 5.41 3.62
N CYS A 318 5.64 4.45 3.61
CA CYS A 318 5.63 3.30 4.51
C CYS A 318 5.67 1.97 3.72
N PRO A 319 6.86 1.54 3.26
CA PRO A 319 6.99 0.30 2.50
C PRO A 319 6.73 -0.93 3.39
N PHE A 320 6.44 -2.07 2.76
CA PHE A 320 6.42 -3.36 3.44
C PHE A 320 7.82 -3.79 3.88
N PRO A 321 7.93 -4.73 4.84
CA PRO A 321 6.87 -5.28 5.70
C PRO A 321 6.38 -4.26 6.74
N TRP A 322 5.10 -4.33 7.08
CA TRP A 322 4.54 -3.54 8.18
C TRP A 322 4.60 -4.31 9.49
N LYS A 323 4.79 -3.59 10.59
CA LYS A 323 4.74 -4.11 11.96
C LYS A 323 3.82 -3.27 12.80
N ILE A 324 3.08 -3.90 13.70
CA ILE A 324 2.28 -3.20 14.70
C ILE A 324 3.21 -2.33 15.55
N LEU A 325 2.78 -1.11 15.84
CA LEU A 325 3.44 -0.19 16.74
C LEU A 325 2.42 0.31 17.77
N VAL A 326 2.76 0.17 19.03
CA VAL A 326 2.00 0.69 20.17
C VAL A 326 2.88 1.61 20.99
N ARG A 327 2.31 2.76 21.42
CA ARG A 327 2.96 3.64 22.40
C ARG A 327 2.09 3.86 23.61
N LEU A 328 2.67 3.62 24.79
CA LEU A 328 2.07 3.85 26.09
C LEU A 328 2.73 5.07 26.74
N LEU A 329 1.92 5.94 27.36
CA LEU A 329 2.38 7.27 27.78
C LEU A 329 2.25 7.53 29.29
N THR A 330 1.30 6.88 29.95
CA THR A 330 1.00 7.11 31.37
C THR A 330 1.31 5.87 32.19
N THR A 331 1.89 6.05 33.39
CA THR A 331 2.24 4.94 34.28
C THR A 331 1.01 4.06 34.54
N GLY A 332 1.16 2.76 34.30
CA GLY A 332 0.08 1.79 34.44
C GLY A 332 -0.83 1.67 33.24
N ASP A 333 -0.59 2.39 32.14
CA ASP A 333 -1.21 2.05 30.84
C ASP A 333 -0.94 0.58 30.53
N CYS A 334 -1.98 -0.15 30.17
CA CYS A 334 -1.96 -1.58 29.93
C CYS A 334 -2.84 -1.91 28.72
N ILE A 335 -2.26 -2.62 27.76
CA ILE A 335 -2.94 -3.09 26.57
C ILE A 335 -2.62 -4.56 26.34
N ARG A 336 -3.62 -5.32 25.93
CA ARG A 336 -3.55 -6.76 25.67
C ARG A 336 -3.91 -7.04 24.23
N ILE A 337 -3.13 -7.87 23.54
CA ILE A 337 -3.55 -8.55 22.31
C ILE A 337 -4.49 -9.70 22.69
N ILE A 338 -5.66 -9.76 22.06
CA ILE A 338 -6.58 -10.89 22.20
C ILE A 338 -6.32 -11.82 21.01
N ASN A 339 -5.65 -12.94 21.26
CA ASN A 339 -5.44 -13.98 20.25
C ASN A 339 -6.66 -14.90 20.10
#